data_AF-A0A4R6R4D9-F1
#
_entry.id   AF-A0A4R6R4D9-F1
#
_cell.length_a   1.000
_cell.length_b   1.000
_cell.length_c   1.000
_cell.angle_alpha   90.00
_cell.angle_beta   90.00
_cell.angle_gamma   90.00
#
_symmetry.space_group_name_H-M   'P 1'
#
loop_
_entity.id
_entity.type
_entity.pdbx_description
1 polymer ?
#
loop_
_entity_poly.entity_id
_entity_poly.type
_entity_poly.pdbx_seq_one_letter_code
_entity_poly.pdbx_strand_id
1 'polypeptide(L)'
;MDYGKYKYEANLKAREARKNQANTVQKEIRMGLKIDTHDYETKRRNVEKFLDGGDKVKVIIRFRGREQSRPERGVKLLQRMAEDVSEYGFVESHPRQDGRNMVMVFGPHKKKAQAMAEARKRKTDAEKAAARGKDDESAPEAEAGAES
;
A
#
# COMPACT_ATOMS: atom_id res chain seq x y z
N MET A 1 19.92 -39.70 -17.87
CA MET A 1 19.36 -38.55 -17.13
C MET A 1 20.51 -37.87 -16.40
N ASP A 2 20.99 -36.74 -16.91
CA ASP A 2 22.09 -36.00 -16.27
C ASP A 2 21.60 -35.27 -15.03
N TYR A 3 21.86 -35.87 -13.88
CA TYR A 3 21.45 -35.38 -12.56
C TYR A 3 21.98 -33.96 -12.27
N GLY A 4 23.13 -33.62 -12.84
CA GLY A 4 23.74 -32.28 -12.74
C GLY A 4 22.93 -31.19 -13.46
N LYS A 5 22.45 -31.47 -14.67
CA LYS A 5 21.63 -30.53 -15.46
C LYS A 5 20.27 -30.30 -14.80
N TYR A 6 19.64 -31.36 -14.30
CA TYR A 6 18.39 -31.28 -13.55
C TYR A 6 18.53 -30.45 -12.25
N LYS A 7 19.61 -30.62 -11.49
CA LYS A 7 19.89 -29.79 -10.30
C LYS A 7 20.06 -28.31 -10.64
N TYR A 8 20.67 -27.98 -11.78
CA TYR A 8 20.84 -26.60 -12.21
C TYR A 8 19.50 -25.96 -12.59
N GLU A 9 18.70 -26.63 -13.41
CA GLU A 9 17.37 -26.15 -13.82
C GLU A 9 16.41 -26.02 -12.63
N ALA A 10 16.43 -26.98 -11.69
CA ALA A 10 15.65 -26.90 -10.46
C ALA A 10 16.05 -25.70 -9.58
N ASN A 11 17.36 -25.43 -9.46
CA ASN A 11 17.85 -24.26 -8.71
C ASN A 11 17.52 -22.94 -9.38
N LEU A 12 17.61 -22.86 -10.71
CA LEU A 12 17.24 -21.67 -11.47
C LEU A 12 15.75 -21.37 -11.32
N LYS A 13 14.89 -22.38 -11.50
CA LYS A 13 13.44 -22.28 -11.30
C LYS A 13 13.08 -21.90 -9.86
N ALA A 14 13.77 -22.44 -8.86
CA ALA A 14 13.58 -22.09 -7.46
C ALA A 14 14.02 -20.64 -7.13
N ARG A 15 15.04 -20.11 -7.82
CA ARG A 15 15.45 -18.71 -7.71
C ARG A 15 14.46 -17.76 -8.38
N GLU A 16 13.93 -18.12 -9.54
CA GLU A 16 12.88 -17.35 -10.23
C GLU A 16 11.58 -17.33 -9.44
N ALA A 17 11.16 -18.48 -8.90
CA ALA A 17 9.96 -18.56 -8.05
C ALA A 17 10.08 -17.69 -6.80
N ARG A 18 11.25 -17.69 -6.14
CA ARG A 18 11.51 -16.81 -4.98
C ARG A 18 11.50 -15.33 -5.33
N LYS A 19 11.97 -14.94 -6.52
CA LYS A 19 11.92 -13.55 -6.99
C LYS A 19 10.50 -13.11 -7.34
N ASN A 20 9.70 -13.99 -7.90
CA ASN A 20 8.31 -13.70 -8.29
C ASN A 20 7.31 -13.83 -7.13
N GLN A 21 7.74 -14.36 -5.99
CA GLN A 21 6.91 -14.41 -4.80
C GLN A 21 6.68 -13.00 -4.25
N ALA A 22 5.42 -12.56 -4.30
CA ALA A 22 4.99 -11.31 -3.71
C ALA A 22 5.02 -11.41 -2.17
N ASN A 23 6.15 -11.07 -1.55
CA ASN A 23 6.31 -11.09 -0.10
C ASN A 23 5.50 -9.97 0.55
N THR A 24 4.40 -10.31 1.23
CA THR A 24 3.65 -9.38 2.08
C THR A 24 4.52 -8.95 3.26
N VAL A 25 4.74 -7.65 3.40
CA VAL A 25 5.53 -7.07 4.49
C VAL A 25 4.57 -6.46 5.51
N GLN A 26 4.92 -6.55 6.79
CA GLN A 26 4.21 -5.84 7.85
C GLN A 26 4.84 -4.46 8.04
N LYS A 27 4.08 -3.40 7.75
CA LYS A 27 4.47 -2.01 7.93
C LYS A 27 4.00 -1.53 9.29
N GLU A 28 4.87 -0.85 10.03
CA GLU A 28 4.52 -0.29 11.32
C GLU A 28 4.27 1.21 11.22
N ILE A 29 3.14 1.67 11.75
CA ILE A 29 2.79 3.08 11.85
C ILE A 29 2.64 3.42 13.33
N ARG A 30 3.37 4.44 13.77
CA ARG A 30 3.32 4.94 15.15
C ARG A 30 2.62 6.28 15.20
N MET A 31 1.74 6.43 16.19
CA MET A 31 1.00 7.66 16.49
C MET A 31 0.81 7.85 18.00
N GLY A 32 0.60 9.09 18.43
CA GLY A 32 0.28 9.41 19.82
C GLY A 32 -1.22 9.43 20.08
N LEU A 33 -1.63 9.39 21.35
CA LEU A 33 -3.05 9.50 21.72
C LEU A 33 -3.65 10.89 21.40
N LYS A 34 -2.83 11.95 21.50
CA LYS A 34 -3.19 13.33 21.17
C LYS A 34 -2.64 13.72 19.80
N ILE A 35 -3.10 13.02 18.77
CA ILE A 35 -2.75 13.34 17.39
C ILE A 35 -3.56 14.53 16.89
N ASP A 36 -2.94 15.40 16.10
CA ASP A 36 -3.63 16.47 15.38
C ASP A 36 -4.39 15.91 14.17
N THR A 37 -5.45 16.61 13.72
CA THR A 37 -6.26 16.19 12.57
C THR A 37 -5.42 16.01 11.31
N HIS A 38 -4.48 16.92 11.02
CA HIS A 38 -3.67 16.85 9.81
C HIS A 38 -2.66 15.69 9.85
N ASP A 39 -2.03 15.44 11.01
CA ASP A 39 -1.15 14.29 11.20
C ASP A 39 -1.94 12.98 11.10
N TYR A 40 -3.16 12.94 11.65
CA TYR A 40 -4.04 11.78 11.53
C TYR A 40 -4.36 11.45 10.08
N GLU A 41 -4.76 12.43 9.28
CA GLU A 41 -5.05 12.22 7.85
C GLU A 41 -3.82 11.72 7.08
N THR A 42 -2.64 12.24 7.40
CA THR A 42 -1.38 11.79 6.79
C THR A 42 -1.09 10.33 7.15
N LYS A 43 -1.30 9.94 8.41
CA LYS A 43 -1.14 8.56 8.87
C LYS A 43 -2.18 7.64 8.23
N ARG A 44 -3.44 8.07 8.14
CA ARG A 44 -4.53 7.35 7.47
C ARG A 44 -4.18 7.07 6.01
N ARG A 45 -3.78 8.09 5.25
CA ARG A 45 -3.36 7.94 3.84
C ARG A 45 -2.20 6.96 3.67
N ASN A 46 -1.27 6.92 4.62
CA ASN A 46 -0.19 5.94 4.62
C ASN A 46 -0.71 4.52 4.88
N VAL A 47 -1.64 4.34 5.82
CA VAL A 47 -2.31 3.04 6.05
C VAL A 47 -3.01 2.58 4.77
N GLU A 48 -3.84 3.44 4.16
CA GLU A 48 -4.55 3.17 2.90
C GLU A 48 -3.57 2.73 1.81
N LYS A 49 -2.48 3.48 1.60
CA LYS A 49 -1.45 3.19 0.60
C LYS A 49 -0.78 1.84 0.81
N PHE A 50 -0.51 1.45 2.06
CA PHE A 50 0.12 0.16 2.35
C PHE A 50 -0.86 -1.01 2.17
N LEU A 51 -2.12 -0.83 2.57
CA LEU A 51 -3.17 -1.83 2.36
C LEU A 51 -3.49 -2.03 0.87
N ASP A 52 -3.59 -0.95 0.10
CA ASP A 52 -3.74 -1.02 -1.35
C ASP A 52 -2.54 -1.70 -2.02
N GLY A 53 -1.33 -1.49 -1.48
CA GLY A 53 -0.12 -2.20 -1.88
C GLY A 53 -0.06 -3.68 -1.49
N GLY A 54 -1.06 -4.21 -0.75
CA GLY A 54 -1.12 -5.59 -0.30
C GLY A 54 -0.16 -5.92 0.86
N ASP A 55 0.27 -4.90 1.61
CA ASP A 55 1.05 -5.06 2.83
C ASP A 55 0.14 -5.02 4.08
N LYS A 56 0.54 -5.73 5.13
CA LYS A 56 -0.14 -5.66 6.44
C LYS A 56 0.30 -4.40 7.17
N VAL A 57 -0.59 -3.79 7.93
CA VAL A 57 -0.26 -2.57 8.68
C VAL A 57 -0.51 -2.77 10.17
N LYS A 58 0.54 -2.62 10.97
CA LYS A 58 0.46 -2.61 12.43
C LYS A 58 0.49 -1.17 12.91
N VAL A 59 -0.63 -0.70 13.43
CA VAL A 59 -0.71 0.64 14.00
C VAL A 59 -0.51 0.57 15.50
N ILE A 60 0.39 1.41 15.99
CA ILE A 60 0.84 1.45 17.37
C ILE A 60 0.54 2.84 17.93
N ILE A 61 -0.35 2.90 18.92
CA ILE A 61 -0.55 4.08 19.75
C ILE A 61 0.41 3.99 20.92
N ARG A 62 1.27 5.00 21.08
CA ARG A 62 2.14 5.11 22.26
C ARG A 62 1.44 5.95 23.33
N PHE A 63 1.25 5.39 24.51
CA PHE A 63 0.77 6.13 25.67
C PHE A 63 1.94 6.86 26.35
N ARG A 64 1.74 8.13 26.73
CA ARG A 64 2.74 8.90 27.48
C ARG A 64 2.22 9.23 28.88
N GLY A 65 3.02 8.90 29.89
CA GLY A 65 2.75 9.25 31.30
C GLY A 65 1.38 8.76 31.78
N ARG A 66 0.51 9.71 32.16
CA ARG A 66 -0.82 9.47 32.75
C ARG A 66 -1.85 8.92 31.77
N GLU A 67 -1.50 8.75 30.49
CA GLU A 67 -2.44 8.25 29.48
C GLU A 67 -2.66 6.73 29.56
N GLN A 68 -1.75 5.99 30.21
CA GLN A 68 -1.87 4.54 30.39
C GLN A 68 -3.11 4.13 31.21
N SER A 69 -3.62 5.02 32.05
CA SER A 69 -4.84 4.76 32.84
C SER A 69 -6.14 4.95 32.04
N ARG A 70 -6.05 5.42 30.78
CA ARG A 70 -7.22 5.69 29.93
C ARG A 70 -7.08 5.01 28.55
N PRO A 71 -7.02 3.67 28.49
CA PRO A 71 -6.89 2.94 27.23
C PRO A 71 -8.09 3.15 26.29
N GLU A 72 -9.29 3.40 26.84
CA GLU A 72 -10.54 3.61 26.09
C GLU A 72 -10.42 4.67 24.99
N ARG A 73 -9.69 5.76 25.25
CA ARG A 73 -9.51 6.82 24.24
C ARG A 73 -8.73 6.35 23.03
N GLY A 74 -7.72 5.50 23.24
CA GLY A 74 -6.96 4.96 22.12
C GLY A 74 -7.72 3.88 21.38
N VAL A 75 -8.57 3.10 22.08
CA VAL A 75 -9.47 2.12 21.43
C VAL A 75 -10.40 2.86 20.47
N LYS A 76 -11.04 3.95 20.93
CA LYS A 76 -11.88 4.80 20.07
C LYS A 76 -11.12 5.36 18.86
N LEU A 77 -9.87 5.78 19.04
CA LEU A 77 -9.04 6.29 17.94
C LEU A 77 -8.73 5.21 16.90
N LEU A 78 -8.42 3.99 17.35
CA LEU A 78 -8.17 2.84 16.48
C LEU A 78 -9.45 2.37 15.78
N GLN A 79 -10.59 2.40 16.47
CA GLN A 79 -11.90 2.09 15.92
C GLN A 79 -12.26 3.03 14.77
N ARG A 80 -12.11 4.35 14.99
CA ARG A 80 -12.33 5.37 13.96
C ARG A 80 -11.45 5.13 12.74
N MET A 81 -10.17 4.83 12.95
CA MET A 81 -9.27 4.55 11.85
C MET A 81 -9.64 3.25 11.12
N ALA A 82 -10.19 2.25 11.81
CA ALA A 82 -10.68 1.03 11.18
C ALA A 82 -11.90 1.27 10.29
N GLU A 83 -12.80 2.16 10.71
CA GLU A 83 -13.92 2.61 9.88
C GLU A 83 -13.43 3.34 8.63
N ASP A 84 -12.49 4.28 8.82
CA ASP A 84 -11.95 5.09 7.72
C ASP A 84 -11.19 4.25 6.66
N VAL A 85 -10.53 3.15 7.06
CA VAL A 85 -9.74 2.30 6.14
C VAL A 85 -10.46 1.01 5.71
N SER A 86 -11.73 0.87 6.08
CA SER A 86 -12.55 -0.33 5.82
C SER A 86 -12.67 -0.70 4.34
N GLU A 87 -12.55 0.30 3.45
CA GLU A 87 -12.57 0.11 2.00
C GLU A 87 -11.32 -0.62 1.48
N TYR A 88 -10.16 -0.43 2.11
CA TYR A 88 -8.87 -0.96 1.64
C TYR A 88 -8.46 -2.26 2.34
N GLY A 89 -8.94 -2.46 3.56
CA GLY A 89 -8.59 -3.64 4.36
C GLY A 89 -9.59 -3.97 5.45
N PHE A 90 -9.27 -5.01 6.20
CA PHE A 90 -10.05 -5.49 7.33
C PHE A 90 -9.19 -5.54 8.60
N VAL A 91 -9.85 -5.60 9.74
CA VAL A 91 -9.19 -5.77 11.04
C VAL A 91 -8.73 -7.21 11.18
N GLU A 92 -7.41 -7.44 11.15
CA GLU A 92 -6.83 -8.76 11.40
C GLU A 92 -6.68 -9.02 12.91
N SER A 93 -6.26 -7.99 13.66
CA SER A 93 -6.14 -8.07 15.11
C SER A 93 -6.77 -6.84 15.75
N HIS A 94 -7.73 -7.09 16.64
CA HIS A 94 -8.42 -6.06 17.41
C HIS A 94 -7.44 -5.27 18.31
N PRO A 95 -7.80 -4.03 18.70
CA PRO A 95 -6.99 -3.21 19.59
C PRO A 95 -6.65 -3.96 20.89
N ARG A 96 -5.35 -4.20 21.11
CA ARG A 96 -4.85 -4.82 22.34
C ARG A 96 -3.79 -3.94 22.97
N GLN A 97 -3.86 -3.79 24.29
CA GLN A 97 -2.82 -3.12 25.05
C GLN A 97 -1.60 -4.03 25.20
N ASP A 98 -0.44 -3.51 24.81
CA ASP A 98 0.88 -4.13 24.91
C ASP A 98 1.79 -3.21 25.74
N GLY A 99 1.66 -3.32 27.06
CA GLY A 99 2.34 -2.47 28.04
C GLY A 99 2.02 -0.98 27.87
N ARG A 100 3.02 -0.21 27.41
CA ARG A 100 2.92 1.25 27.19
C ARG A 100 2.38 1.61 25.80
N ASN A 101 2.08 0.61 25.00
CA ASN A 101 1.58 0.76 23.65
C ASN A 101 0.20 0.11 23.55
N MET A 102 -0.56 0.51 22.56
CA MET A 102 -1.71 -0.24 22.09
C MET A 102 -1.57 -0.49 20.61
N VAL A 103 -1.89 -1.70 20.20
CA VAL A 103 -1.58 -2.19 18.87
C VAL A 103 -2.86 -2.70 18.24
N MET A 104 -3.03 -2.38 16.96
CA MET A 104 -4.04 -2.94 16.07
C MET A 104 -3.38 -3.34 14.77
N VAL A 105 -3.83 -4.43 14.14
CA VAL A 105 -3.27 -4.90 12.87
C VAL A 105 -4.38 -4.95 11.82
N PHE A 106 -4.09 -4.35 10.67
CA PHE A 106 -4.93 -4.34 9.48
C PHE A 106 -4.35 -5.27 8.43
N GLY A 107 -5.21 -6.09 7.85
CA GLY A 107 -4.93 -6.94 6.70
C GLY A 107 -5.50 -6.31 5.42
N PRO A 108 -4.81 -6.40 4.28
CA PRO A 108 -5.31 -5.89 3.01
C PRO A 108 -6.39 -6.82 2.43
N HIS A 109 -7.41 -6.26 1.77
CA HIS A 109 -8.41 -7.06 1.04
C HIS A 109 -7.82 -7.73 -0.20
N LYS A 110 -6.93 -7.01 -0.89
CA LYS A 110 -6.26 -7.50 -2.10
C LYS A 110 -4.95 -8.21 -1.75
N LYS A 111 -4.71 -9.37 -2.37
CA LYS A 111 -3.40 -10.04 -2.28
C LYS A 111 -2.34 -9.19 -2.99
N LYS A 112 -1.13 -9.13 -2.42
CA LYS A 112 0.00 -8.35 -2.96
C LYS A 112 0.31 -8.60 -4.44
N ALA A 113 0.18 -9.84 -4.90
CA ALA A 113 0.35 -10.20 -6.31
C ALA A 113 -0.71 -9.53 -7.22
N GLN A 114 -1.95 -9.43 -6.76
CA GLN A 114 -3.04 -8.77 -7.49
C GLN A 114 -2.87 -7.26 -7.46
N ALA A 115 -2.50 -6.68 -6.31
CA ALA A 115 -2.19 -5.25 -6.18
C ALA A 115 -1.05 -4.80 -7.11
N MET A 116 0.05 -5.55 -7.20
CA MET A 116 1.15 -5.25 -8.13
C MET A 116 0.73 -5.36 -9.60
N ALA A 117 -0.09 -6.34 -9.95
CA ALA A 117 -0.59 -6.50 -11.31
C ALA A 117 -1.52 -5.34 -11.72
N GLU A 118 -2.40 -4.90 -10.81
CA GLU A 118 -3.30 -3.77 -11.02
C GLU A 118 -2.52 -2.45 -11.11
N ALA A 119 -1.53 -2.23 -10.24
CA ALA A 119 -0.66 -1.05 -10.28
C ALA A 119 0.18 -0.98 -11.57
N ARG A 120 0.70 -2.11 -12.05
CA ARG A 120 1.40 -2.18 -13.34
C ARG A 120 0.47 -1.86 -14.51
N LYS A 121 -0.74 -2.42 -14.51
CA LYS A 121 -1.76 -2.11 -15.54
C LYS A 121 -2.11 -0.63 -15.55
N ARG A 122 -2.38 -0.02 -14.39
CA ARG A 122 -2.69 1.42 -14.27
C ARG A 122 -1.56 2.30 -14.80
N LYS A 123 -0.30 1.96 -14.52
CA LYS A 123 0.86 2.68 -15.09
C LYS A 123 0.94 2.56 -16.61
N THR A 124 0.78 1.35 -17.16
CA THR A 124 0.83 1.14 -18.61
C THR A 124 -0.32 1.81 -19.36
N ASP A 125 -1.51 1.87 -18.75
CA ASP A 125 -2.67 2.55 -19.34
C ASP A 125 -2.49 4.07 -19.32
N ALA A 126 -2.02 4.62 -18.19
CA ALA A 126 -1.73 6.05 -18.07
C ALA A 126 -0.62 6.52 -19.04
N GLU A 127 0.43 5.71 -19.21
CA GLU A 127 1.53 6.01 -20.15
C GLU A 127 1.07 5.94 -21.61
N LYS A 128 0.20 4.97 -21.96
CA LYS A 128 -0.42 4.89 -23.29
C LYS A 128 -1.40 6.05 -23.56
N ALA A 129 -2.15 6.49 -22.56
CA ALA A 129 -3.04 7.64 -22.68
C ALA A 129 -2.26 8.96 -22.84
N ALA A 130 -1.16 9.13 -22.10
CA ALA A 130 -0.28 10.29 -22.23
C ALA A 130 0.48 10.33 -23.56
N ALA A 131 0.82 9.17 -24.14
CA ALA A 131 1.40 9.09 -25.49
C ALA A 131 0.37 9.53 -26.56
N ARG A 132 -0.87 9.02 -26.48
CA ARG A 132 -1.95 9.38 -27.42
C ARG A 132 -2.37 10.85 -27.37
N GLY A 133 -2.22 11.53 -26.23
CA GLY A 133 -2.50 12.96 -26.10
C GLY A 133 -1.41 13.88 -26.67
N LYS A 134 -0.18 13.37 -26.88
CA LYS A 134 0.91 14.12 -27.52
C LYS A 134 0.87 14.08 -29.05
N ASP A 135 0.23 13.06 -29.62
CA ASP A 135 0.07 12.92 -31.06
C ASP A 135 -1.00 13.88 -31.64
N ASP A 136 -1.88 14.45 -30.79
CA ASP A 136 -2.98 15.35 -31.20
C ASP A 136 -2.58 16.84 -31.24
N GLU A 137 -1.49 17.24 -30.56
CA GLU A 137 -0.98 18.63 -30.50
C GLU A 137 0.21 18.86 -31.47
N SER A 138 0.41 17.98 -32.45
CA SER A 138 1.47 18.07 -33.46
C SER A 138 0.90 18.05 -34.88
N ALA A 139 -0.15 18.82 -35.17
CA ALA A 139 -0.51 19.16 -36.54
C ALA A 139 0.27 20.43 -36.95
N PRO A 140 1.16 20.37 -37.95
CA PRO A 140 1.90 21.55 -38.40
C PRO A 140 0.95 22.47 -39.16
N GLU A 141 0.89 23.73 -38.75
CA GLU A 141 0.38 24.82 -39.57
C GLU A 141 1.37 25.02 -40.72
N ALA A 142 1.19 24.28 -41.81
CA ALA A 142 1.92 24.44 -43.06
C ALA A 142 0.95 24.38 -44.24
N GLU A 143 0.92 25.51 -44.96
CA GLU A 143 0.50 25.69 -46.35
C GLU A 143 -1.01 25.77 -46.67
N ALA A 144 -1.51 27.01 -46.69
CA ALA A 144 -2.27 27.54 -47.82
C ALA A 144 -1.56 28.84 -48.20
N GLY A 145 -0.92 29.01 -49.35
CA GLY A 145 -1.36 28.65 -50.69
C GLY A 145 -1.32 29.96 -51.48
N ALA A 146 -0.28 30.12 -52.29
CA ALA A 146 -0.18 31.20 -53.27
C ALA A 146 -1.31 31.07 -54.30
N GLU A 147 -2.02 32.15 -54.61
CA GLU A 147 -2.46 32.50 -55.98
C GLU A 147 -3.24 33.84 -55.98
N SER A 148 -2.92 34.64 -57.00
CA SER A 148 -3.52 35.91 -57.46
C SER A 148 -3.10 37.21 -56.78
#